data_AF-A0A940HJ53-F1
#
_entry.id   AF-A0A940HJ53-F1
#
_cell.length_a   1.000
_cell.length_b   1.000
_cell.length_c   1.000
_cell.angle_alpha   90.00
_cell.angle_beta   90.00
_cell.angle_gamma   90.00
#
_symmetry.space_group_name_H-M   'P 1'
#
loop_
_entity.id
_entity.type
_entity.pdbx_description
1 polymer ?
#
loop_
_entity_poly.entity_id
_entity_poly.type
_entity_poly.pdbx_seq_one_letter_code
_entity_poly.pdbx_strand_id
1 'polypeptide(L)' 'LQRVAHRTVGMPPAAMIRRRRLQEAAQRIRDDADAVLADVAAELGYADQAHLANDFRTVLGLTASSYRRGSVPLESDR' A
#
# COMPACT_ATOMS: atom_id res chain seq x y z
N LEU A 1 10.55 12.14 -24.58
CA LEU A 1 9.30 12.59 -23.91
C LEU A 1 9.55 12.74 -22.40
N GLN A 2 10.42 13.67 -22.01
CA GLN A 2 10.73 14.02 -20.62
C GLN A 2 10.12 15.39 -20.32
N ARG A 3 9.40 15.50 -19.19
CA ARG A 3 8.71 16.69 -18.64
C ARG A 3 7.27 16.92 -19.10
N VAL A 4 6.35 16.07 -18.66
CA VAL A 4 5.01 16.54 -18.30
C VAL A 4 4.56 15.78 -17.05
N ALA A 5 4.67 16.42 -15.90
CA ALA A 5 3.72 16.33 -14.78
C ALA A 5 4.29 17.09 -13.58
N HIS A 6 4.47 18.40 -13.73
CA HIS A 6 4.71 19.31 -12.61
C HIS A 6 3.49 20.21 -12.43
N ARG A 7 2.31 19.65 -12.12
CA ARG A 7 1.19 20.44 -11.58
C ARG A 7 -0.01 19.60 -11.10
N THR A 8 0.10 18.90 -9.97
CA THR A 8 -1.12 18.36 -9.35
C THR A 8 -0.94 18.19 -7.84
N VAL A 9 -1.58 19.07 -7.06
CA VAL A 9 -1.96 18.87 -5.65
C VAL A 9 -0.85 18.37 -4.70
N GLY A 10 0.19 19.17 -4.44
CA GLY A 10 1.11 18.97 -3.29
C GLY A 10 1.84 17.62 -3.17
N MET A 11 1.67 16.69 -4.10
CA MET A 11 2.21 15.34 -4.08
C MET A 11 2.68 14.97 -5.49
N PRO A 12 3.87 14.37 -5.64
CA PRO A 12 4.34 13.88 -6.92
C PRO A 12 3.37 12.84 -7.51
N PRO A 13 3.19 12.77 -8.85
CA PRO A 13 2.36 11.75 -9.50
C PRO A 13 2.70 10.32 -9.08
N ALA A 14 3.98 10.02 -8.88
CA ALA A 14 4.45 8.74 -8.36
C ALA A 14 3.88 8.42 -6.96
N ALA A 15 3.76 9.44 -6.08
CA ALA A 15 3.18 9.28 -4.76
C ALA A 15 1.66 8.99 -4.84
N MET A 16 0.95 9.60 -5.80
CA MET A 16 -0.46 9.30 -6.05
C MET A 16 -0.66 7.85 -6.51
N ILE A 17 0.16 7.39 -7.47
CA ILE A 17 0.12 5.99 -7.95
C ILE A 17 0.41 5.03 -6.80
N ARG A 18 1.44 5.31 -6.01
CA ARG A 18 1.80 4.50 -4.84
C ARG A 18 0.66 4.42 -3.82
N ARG A 19 0.00 5.54 -3.50
CA ARG A 19 -1.17 5.55 -2.60
C ARG A 19 -2.32 4.72 -3.15
N ARG A 20 -2.63 4.84 -4.45
CA ARG A 20 -3.69 4.04 -5.10
C ARG A 20 -3.40 2.54 -5.02
N ARG A 21 -2.17 2.12 -5.34
CA ARG A 21 -1.74 0.72 -5.23
C ARG A 21 -1.90 0.20 -3.81
N LEU A 22 -1.52 1.00 -2.82
CA LEU A 22 -1.62 0.59 -1.43
C LEU A 22 -3.08 0.46 -0.94
N GLN A 23 -3.97 1.34 -1.39
CA GLN A 23 -5.41 1.22 -1.11
C GLN A 23 -6.00 -0.06 -1.71
N GLU A 24 -5.61 -0.39 -2.94
CA GLU A 24 -6.06 -1.60 -3.63
C GLU A 24 -5.51 -2.88 -2.95
N ALA A 25 -4.25 -2.87 -2.54
CA ALA A 25 -3.65 -3.97 -1.76
C ALA A 25 -4.39 -4.17 -0.43
N ALA A 26 -4.68 -3.09 0.29
CA ALA A 26 -5.42 -3.13 1.54
C ALA A 26 -6.83 -3.72 1.33
N GLN A 27 -7.53 -3.31 0.28
CA GLN A 27 -8.85 -3.86 -0.03
C GLN A 27 -8.77 -5.38 -0.28
N ARG A 28 -7.84 -5.85 -1.12
CA ARG A 28 -7.68 -7.30 -1.40
C ARG A 28 -7.36 -8.12 -0.16
N ILE A 29 -6.43 -7.64 0.67
CA ILE A 29 -6.03 -8.32 1.91
C ILE A 29 -7.17 -8.37 2.94
N ARG A 30 -8.09 -7.41 2.89
CA ARG A 30 -9.29 -7.39 3.75
C ARG A 30 -10.36 -8.34 3.25
N ASP A 31 -10.60 -8.37 1.94
CA ASP A 31 -11.65 -9.17 1.32
C ASP A 31 -11.29 -10.66 1.27
N ASP A 32 -10.00 -10.96 1.19
CA ASP A 32 -9.46 -12.32 1.17
C ASP A 32 -8.29 -12.46 2.17
N ALA A 33 -8.58 -13.08 3.31
CA ALA A 33 -7.60 -13.33 4.36
C ALA A 33 -6.58 -14.42 3.99
N ASP A 34 -6.84 -15.21 2.96
CA ASP A 34 -5.95 -16.25 2.46
C ASP A 34 -5.12 -15.78 1.26
N ALA A 35 -5.33 -14.53 0.81
CA ALA A 35 -4.58 -13.93 -0.28
C ALA A 35 -3.06 -14.01 -0.07
N VAL A 36 -2.38 -14.51 -1.10
CA VAL A 36 -0.92 -14.59 -1.13
C VAL A 36 -0.36 -13.19 -1.38
N LEU A 37 0.32 -12.63 -0.38
CA LEU A 37 0.82 -11.25 -0.44
C LEU A 37 1.82 -11.00 -1.58
N ALA A 38 2.57 -12.02 -1.99
CA ALA A 38 3.47 -11.95 -3.13
C ALA A 38 2.71 -11.76 -4.46
N ASP A 39 1.58 -12.45 -4.63
CA ASP A 39 0.75 -12.34 -5.84
C ASP A 39 0.07 -10.97 -5.89
N VAL A 40 -0.49 -10.52 -4.75
CA VAL A 40 -1.05 -9.15 -4.61
C VAL A 40 0.01 -8.09 -4.94
N ALA A 41 1.25 -8.27 -4.49
CA ALA A 41 2.34 -7.36 -4.81
C ALA A 41 2.63 -7.32 -6.31
N ALA A 42 2.77 -8.49 -6.95
CA ALA A 42 3.05 -8.60 -8.38
C ALA A 42 1.94 -7.96 -9.23
N GLU A 43 0.67 -8.25 -8.94
CA GLU A 43 -0.49 -7.70 -9.64
C GLU A 43 -0.57 -6.17 -9.57
N LEU A 44 -0.16 -5.59 -8.46
CA LEU A 44 -0.20 -4.14 -8.22
C LEU A 44 1.08 -3.43 -8.68
N GLY A 45 2.04 -4.16 -9.25
CA GLY A 45 3.29 -3.63 -9.78
C GLY A 45 4.30 -3.25 -8.70
N TYR A 46 4.29 -3.96 -7.57
CA TYR A 46 5.39 -3.98 -6.62
C TYR A 46 6.49 -4.94 -7.10
N ALA A 47 7.72 -4.68 -6.65
CA ALA A 47 8.86 -5.54 -7.00
C ALA A 47 8.76 -6.92 -6.34
N ASP A 48 8.27 -6.96 -5.09
CA ASP A 48 8.07 -8.16 -4.30
C ASP A 48 7.15 -7.85 -3.09
N GLN A 49 6.86 -8.88 -2.29
CA GLN A 49 6.09 -8.76 -1.05
C GLN A 49 6.76 -7.80 -0.03
N ALA A 50 8.10 -7.73 0.02
CA ALA A 50 8.81 -6.90 1.00
C ALA A 50 8.64 -5.40 0.69
N HIS A 51 8.64 -5.02 -0.59
CA HIS A 51 8.34 -3.67 -1.04
C HIS A 51 6.90 -3.28 -0.67
N LEU A 52 5.92 -4.16 -0.92
CA LEU A 52 4.54 -3.94 -0.47
C LEU A 52 4.44 -3.79 1.05
N ALA A 53 5.11 -4.65 1.82
CA ALA A 53 5.10 -4.61 3.28
C ALA A 53 5.73 -3.32 3.84
N ASN A 54 6.80 -2.85 3.21
CA ASN A 54 7.44 -1.57 3.55
C ASN A 54 6.50 -0.38 3.27
N ASP A 55 5.78 -0.41 2.16
CA ASP A 55 4.76 0.59 1.84
C ASP A 55 3.63 0.63 2.87
N PHE A 56 3.11 -0.54 3.25
CA PHE A 56 2.15 -0.67 4.35
C PHE A 56 2.65 0.00 5.64
N ARG A 57 3.88 -0.32 6.04
CA ARG A 57 4.45 0.22 7.28
C ARG A 57 4.70 1.74 7.20
N THR A 58 5.25 2.21 6.08
CA THR A 58 5.63 3.63 5.92
C THR A 58 4.43 4.55 5.71
N VAL A 59 3.34 4.06 5.12
CA VAL A 59 2.17 4.89 4.78
C VAL A 59 0.99 4.67 5.72
N LEU A 60 0.74 3.44 6.18
CA LEU A 60 -0.38 3.11 7.07
C LEU A 60 0.03 2.91 8.53
N GLY A 61 1.34 2.90 8.84
CA GLY A 61 1.84 2.69 10.20
C GLY A 61 1.67 1.27 10.74
N LEU A 62 1.21 0.33 9.91
CA LEU A 62 0.85 -1.02 10.30
C LEU A 62 1.33 -2.04 9.26
N THR A 63 1.47 -3.30 9.69
CA THR A 63 1.90 -4.37 8.76
C THR A 63 0.70 -4.94 7.99
N ALA A 64 0.92 -5.38 6.76
CA ALA A 64 -0.10 -6.09 5.97
C ALA A 64 -0.70 -7.29 6.74
N SER A 65 0.14 -8.04 7.48
CA SER A 65 -0.30 -9.16 8.31
C SER A 65 -1.19 -8.73 9.49
N SER A 66 -0.89 -7.60 10.15
CA SER A 66 -1.75 -7.04 11.21
C SER A 66 -3.07 -6.54 10.66
N TYR A 67 -3.03 -5.89 9.49
CA TYR A 67 -4.21 -5.45 8.78
C TYR A 67 -5.15 -6.62 8.43
N ARG A 68 -4.57 -7.70 7.92
CA ARG A 68 -5.28 -8.95 7.56
C ARG A 68 -6.01 -9.59 8.73
N ARG A 69 -5.40 -9.57 9.93
CA ARG A 69 -5.99 -10.16 11.14
C ARG A 69 -7.12 -9.32 11.75
N GLY A 70 -7.50 -8.21 11.13
CA GLY A 70 -8.47 -7.26 11.72
C GLY A 70 -7.92 -6.52 12.95
N SER A 71 -6.65 -6.74 13.32
CA SER A 71 -5.95 -5.98 14.35
C SER A 71 -5.53 -4.63 13.75
N VAL A 72 -6.51 -3.77 13.49
CA VAL A 72 -6.23 -2.33 13.41
C VAL A 72 -5.89 -1.93 14.84
N PRO A 73 -4.64 -1.51 15.14
CA PRO A 73 -4.38 -0.89 16.43
C PRO A 73 -5.25 0.37 16.46
N LEU A 74 -6.29 0.37 17.30
CA LEU A 74 -6.95 1.61 17.67
C LEU A 74 -5.86 2.47 18.31
N GLU A 75 -5.49 3.54 17.60
CA GLU A 75 -4.86 4.75 18.13
C GLU A 75 -3.86 4.51 19.27
N SER A 76 -2.60 4.23 18.94
CA SER A 76 -1.54 4.49 19.91
C SER A 76 -1.18 5.97 19.79
N ASP A 77 -1.90 6.79 20.53
CA ASP A 77 -1.53 8.09 21.10
C ASP A 77 -0.12 8.59 20.71
N ARG A 78 -0.03 9.55 19.77
CA ARG A 78 0.92 10.68 19.70
C ARG A 78 0.81 11.49 18.41
#